data_AF-A0A6S6QX21-F1
#
_entry.id   AF-A0A6S6QX21-F1
#
_cell.length_a   1.000
_cell.length_b   1.000
_cell.length_c   1.000
_cell.angle_alpha   90.00
_cell.angle_beta   90.00
_cell.angle_gamma   90.00
#
_symmetry.space_group_name_H-M   'P 1'
#
loop_
_entity.id
_entity.type
_entity.pdbx_description
1 polymer ?
#
loop_
_entity_poly.entity_id
_entity_poly.type
_entity_poly.pdbx_seq_one_letter_code
_entity_poly.pdbx_strand_id
1 'polypeptide(L)'
;MNTDQLIQSHPNPALLILRGVRLILKSRRRWTKGAMARDRFGETVMSYGSDASCFCLYGAVRRASDELGLTSYRSWAITSLNTAAGGCMITFNDREKTRHQDVIALLDRAIQEAA
;
A
#
# COMPACT_ATOMS: atom_id res chain seq x y z
N MET A 1 -17.51 5.16 10.81
CA MET A 1 -16.97 4.06 11.62
C MET A 1 -15.69 4.57 12.24
N ASN A 2 -15.56 4.55 13.57
CA ASN A 2 -14.33 4.99 14.23
C ASN A 2 -13.26 3.87 14.19
N THR A 3 -12.01 4.21 14.44
CA THR A 3 -10.89 3.26 14.41
C THR A 3 -11.12 2.05 15.33
N ASP A 4 -11.70 2.27 16.50
CA ASP A 4 -11.98 1.21 17.49
C ASP A 4 -12.98 0.16 16.97
N GLN A 5 -14.03 0.59 16.26
CA GLN A 5 -14.99 -0.32 15.63
C GLN A 5 -14.37 -1.14 14.48
N LEU A 6 -13.41 -0.57 13.74
CA LEU A 6 -12.65 -1.27 12.70
C LEU A 6 -11.77 -2.37 13.29
N ILE A 7 -11.07 -2.07 14.39
CA ILE A 7 -10.18 -3.02 15.07
C ILE A 7 -10.99 -4.13 15.75
N GLN A 8 -12.12 -3.80 16.39
CA GLN A 8 -12.99 -4.79 17.03
C GLN A 8 -13.63 -5.77 16.03
N SER A 9 -13.91 -5.34 14.80
CA SER A 9 -14.49 -6.19 13.75
C SER A 9 -13.45 -6.97 12.94
N HIS A 10 -12.18 -6.55 12.94
CA HIS A 10 -11.08 -7.19 12.23
C HIS A 10 -9.81 -7.15 13.10
N PRO A 11 -9.43 -8.27 13.74
CA PRO A 11 -8.40 -8.28 14.78
C PRO A 11 -6.99 -7.96 14.27
N ASN A 12 -6.80 -7.85 12.95
CA ASN A 12 -5.53 -7.47 12.35
C ASN A 12 -5.61 -6.11 11.61
N PRO A 13 -5.21 -5.00 12.26
CA PRO A 13 -5.12 -3.69 11.62
C PRO A 13 -4.21 -3.65 10.40
N ALA A 14 -3.15 -4.47 10.36
CA ALA A 14 -2.26 -4.55 9.22
C ALA A 14 -2.98 -5.13 7.99
N LEU A 15 -3.80 -6.17 8.20
CA LEU A 15 -4.62 -6.77 7.14
C LEU A 15 -5.59 -5.74 6.51
N LEU A 16 -6.21 -4.88 7.32
CA LEU A 16 -7.06 -3.80 6.83
C LEU A 16 -6.28 -2.82 5.95
N ILE A 17 -5.09 -2.41 6.39
CA ILE A 17 -4.22 -1.53 5.61
C ILE A 17 -3.82 -2.21 4.29
N LEU A 18 -3.40 -3.48 4.31
CA LEU A 18 -3.01 -4.23 3.12
C LEU A 18 -4.16 -4.33 2.10
N ARG A 19 -5.39 -4.59 2.55
CA ARG A 19 -6.59 -4.55 1.70
C ARG A 19 -6.83 -3.16 1.13
N GLY A 20 -6.65 -2.11 1.93
CA GLY A 20 -6.70 -0.72 1.46
C GLY A 20 -5.67 -0.44 0.35
N VAL A 21 -4.42 -0.88 0.54
CA VAL A 21 -3.35 -0.78 -0.47
C VAL A 21 -3.73 -1.50 -1.76
N ARG A 22 -4.28 -2.71 -1.64
CA ARG A 22 -4.73 -3.52 -2.77
C ARG A 22 -5.85 -2.86 -3.58
N LEU A 23 -6.76 -2.15 -2.91
CA LEU A 23 -7.79 -1.32 -3.55
C LEU A 23 -7.19 -0.08 -4.22
N ILE A 24 -6.25 0.61 -3.55
CA ILE A 24 -5.56 1.78 -4.10
C ILE A 24 -4.86 1.40 -5.40
N LEU A 25 -4.12 0.29 -5.40
CA LEU A 25 -3.33 -0.17 -6.54
C LEU A 25 -4.10 -1.08 -7.49
N LYS A 26 -5.44 -1.19 -7.39
CA LYS A 26 -6.25 -2.13 -8.21
C LYS A 26 -6.03 -2.00 -9.72
N SER A 27 -5.74 -0.79 -10.21
CA SER A 27 -5.50 -0.52 -11.63
C SER A 27 -4.04 -0.14 -11.89
N ARG A 28 -3.50 -0.57 -13.04
CA ARG A 28 -2.15 -0.22 -13.51
C ARG A 28 -1.88 1.28 -13.51
N ARG A 29 -2.91 2.09 -13.80
CA ARG A 29 -2.83 3.56 -13.83
C ARG A 29 -2.62 4.18 -12.45
N ARG A 30 -2.94 3.46 -11.37
CA ARG A 30 -2.75 3.92 -9.98
C ARG A 30 -1.42 3.49 -9.37
N TRP A 31 -0.56 2.84 -10.15
CA TRP A 31 0.74 2.37 -9.71
C TRP A 31 1.89 3.12 -10.40
N THR A 32 2.87 3.56 -9.61
CA THR A 32 4.10 4.20 -10.10
C THR A 32 5.36 3.57 -9.50
N LYS A 33 6.48 3.76 -10.20
CA LYS A 33 7.84 3.49 -9.72
C LYS A 33 8.59 4.80 -9.44
N GLY A 34 9.61 4.73 -8.58
CA GLY A 34 10.58 5.80 -8.32
C GLY A 34 10.02 7.06 -7.64
N ALA A 35 8.73 7.05 -7.26
CA ALA A 35 8.06 8.15 -6.58
C ALA A 35 7.00 7.60 -5.63
N MET A 36 6.81 8.24 -4.47
CA MET A 36 5.77 7.84 -3.52
C MET A 36 4.37 8.03 -4.11
N ALA A 37 4.16 9.14 -4.82
CA ALA A 37 2.95 9.42 -5.55
C ALA A 37 3.20 10.31 -6.76
N ARG A 38 2.28 10.27 -7.73
CA ARG A 38 2.17 11.28 -8.78
C ARG A 38 0.73 11.72 -8.97
N ASP A 39 0.56 12.93 -9.47
CA ASP A 39 -0.74 13.49 -9.83
C ASP A 39 -1.25 12.92 -11.16
N ARG A 40 -2.34 13.51 -11.70
CA ARG A 40 -2.93 13.09 -12.98
C ARG A 40 -2.07 13.44 -14.21
N PHE A 41 -1.14 14.36 -14.07
CA PHE A 41 -0.23 14.80 -15.14
C PHE A 41 1.09 14.00 -15.11
N GLY A 42 1.33 13.22 -14.06
CA GLY A 42 2.54 12.41 -13.88
C GLY A 42 3.60 13.10 -13.03
N GLU A 43 3.29 14.29 -12.50
CA GLU A 43 4.19 15.06 -11.65
C GLU A 43 4.28 14.46 -10.26
N THR A 44 5.48 14.45 -9.69
CA THR A 44 5.71 13.92 -8.34
C THR A 44 5.02 14.81 -7.31
N VAL A 45 4.20 14.20 -6.46
CA VAL A 45 3.47 14.92 -5.38
C VAL A 45 3.58 14.17 -4.06
N MET A 46 3.16 14.82 -2.97
CA MET A 46 3.09 14.17 -1.67
C MET A 46 1.98 13.11 -1.67
N SER A 47 2.24 11.93 -1.10
CA SER A 47 1.28 10.82 -1.09
C SER A 47 -0.01 11.06 -0.30
N TYR A 48 -0.04 12.11 0.52
CA TYR A 48 -1.22 12.54 1.27
C TYR A 48 -1.93 13.73 0.61
N GLY A 49 -1.37 14.31 -0.46
CA GLY A 49 -1.98 15.37 -1.23
C GLY A 49 -3.28 14.90 -1.89
N SER A 50 -4.23 15.83 -2.06
CA SER A 50 -5.52 15.57 -2.71
C SER A 50 -5.38 15.38 -4.23
N ASP A 51 -4.27 15.82 -4.80
CA ASP A 51 -3.87 15.67 -6.20
C ASP A 51 -3.24 14.30 -6.52
N ALA A 52 -2.75 13.57 -5.50
CA ALA A 52 -2.12 12.27 -5.66
C ALA A 52 -3.10 11.22 -6.23
N SER A 53 -2.77 10.67 -7.39
CA SER A 53 -3.65 9.76 -8.14
C SER A 53 -3.05 8.38 -8.39
N CYS A 54 -1.72 8.29 -8.44
CA CYS A 54 -0.98 7.03 -8.53
C CYS A 54 0.12 6.96 -7.47
N PHE A 55 0.44 5.75 -7.01
CA PHE A 55 1.26 5.51 -5.84
C PHE A 55 2.23 4.34 -6.07
N CYS A 56 3.40 4.37 -5.43
CA CYS A 56 4.18 3.15 -5.22
C CYS A 56 3.60 2.36 -4.04
N LEU A 57 4.15 1.17 -3.74
CA LEU A 57 3.74 0.38 -2.56
C LEU A 57 3.80 1.19 -1.25
N TYR A 58 4.88 1.94 -1.00
CA TYR A 58 5.03 2.70 0.24
C TYR A 58 4.05 3.88 0.33
N GLY A 59 3.89 4.62 -0.77
CA GLY A 59 2.91 5.71 -0.83
C GLY A 59 1.48 5.22 -0.65
N ALA A 60 1.15 4.06 -1.21
CA ALA A 60 -0.17 3.45 -1.05
C ALA A 60 -0.40 2.97 0.39
N VAL A 61 0.61 2.41 1.07
CA VAL A 61 0.53 2.05 2.50
C VAL A 61 0.26 3.29 3.35
N ARG A 62 0.99 4.39 3.11
CA ARG A 62 0.75 5.65 3.82
C ARG A 62 -0.69 6.11 3.61
N ARG A 63 -1.12 6.22 2.35
CA ARG A 63 -2.46 6.68 1.98
C ARG A 63 -3.55 5.82 2.63
N ALA A 64 -3.46 4.49 2.52
CA ALA A 64 -4.42 3.57 3.11
C ALA A 64 -4.47 3.70 4.64
N SER A 65 -3.31 3.76 5.31
CA SER A 65 -3.26 3.89 6.77
C SER A 65 -3.84 5.22 7.26
N ASP A 66 -3.63 6.32 6.52
CA ASP A 66 -4.16 7.64 6.87
C ASP A 66 -5.68 7.69 6.64
N GLU A 67 -6.17 7.19 5.50
CA GLU A 67 -7.61 7.13 5.20
C GLU A 67 -8.39 6.25 6.19
N LEU A 68 -7.75 5.20 6.73
CA LEU A 68 -8.35 4.30 7.72
C LEU A 68 -8.19 4.78 9.17
N GLY A 69 -7.41 5.82 9.44
CA GLY A 69 -7.07 6.23 10.81
C GLY A 69 -6.23 5.18 11.56
N LEU A 70 -5.41 4.40 10.86
CA LEU A 70 -4.59 3.30 11.37
C LEU A 70 -3.08 3.59 11.27
N THR A 71 -2.68 4.85 11.34
CA THR A 71 -1.27 5.27 11.17
C THR A 71 -0.32 4.56 12.14
N SER A 72 -0.74 4.27 13.38
CA SER A 72 0.06 3.54 14.39
C SER A 72 0.39 2.10 13.99
N TYR A 73 -0.40 1.49 13.09
CA TYR A 73 -0.21 0.11 12.61
C TYR A 73 0.48 0.04 11.25
N ARG A 74 0.89 1.18 10.69
CA ARG A 74 1.56 1.26 9.39
C ARG A 74 2.81 0.38 9.31
N SER A 75 3.62 0.37 10.36
CA SER A 75 4.86 -0.42 10.41
C SER A 75 4.58 -1.91 10.27
N TRP A 76 3.46 -2.40 10.81
CA TRP A 76 3.08 -3.82 10.70
C TRP A 76 2.75 -4.21 9.26
N ALA A 77 1.98 -3.38 8.54
CA ALA A 77 1.70 -3.60 7.11
C ALA A 77 2.98 -3.55 6.25
N ILE A 78 3.92 -2.64 6.58
CA ILE A 78 5.23 -2.58 5.91
C ILE A 78 6.02 -3.86 6.17
N THR A 79 6.05 -4.35 7.41
CA THR A 79 6.72 -5.61 7.75
C THR A 79 6.13 -6.77 6.97
N SER A 80 4.80 -6.91 6.90
CA SER A 80 4.15 -7.97 6.11
C SER A 80 4.54 -7.91 4.63
N LEU A 81 4.57 -6.72 4.03
CA LEU A 81 5.00 -6.57 2.63
C LEU A 81 6.48 -6.89 2.43
N ASN A 82 7.34 -6.51 3.37
CA ASN A 82 8.76 -6.85 3.29
C ASN A 82 8.99 -8.36 3.39
N THR A 83 8.29 -9.03 4.31
CA THR A 83 8.32 -10.50 4.44
C THR A 83 7.87 -11.18 3.15
N ALA A 84 6.69 -10.80 2.63
CA ALA A 84 6.15 -11.38 1.41
C ALA A 84 7.04 -11.13 0.16
N ALA A 85 7.78 -10.01 0.16
CA ALA A 85 8.72 -9.64 -0.90
C ALA A 85 10.09 -10.34 -0.79
N GLY A 86 10.35 -11.01 0.34
CA GLY A 86 11.67 -11.55 0.67
C GLY A 86 12.74 -10.46 0.83
N GLY A 87 12.36 -9.25 1.27
CA GLY A 87 13.26 -8.11 1.40
C GLY A 87 12.55 -6.76 1.39
N CYS A 88 13.24 -5.70 0.96
CA CYS A 88 12.63 -4.37 0.92
C CYS A 88 11.55 -4.25 -0.17
N MET A 89 10.31 -3.97 0.22
CA MET A 89 9.17 -3.80 -0.68
C MET A 89 9.35 -2.62 -1.66
N ILE A 90 10.08 -1.57 -1.27
CA ILE A 90 10.37 -0.42 -2.15
C ILE A 90 11.32 -0.86 -3.27
N THR A 91 12.38 -1.59 -2.92
CA THR A 91 13.29 -2.17 -3.91
C THR A 91 12.55 -3.14 -4.83
N PHE A 92 11.66 -4.00 -4.29
CA PHE A 92 10.83 -4.87 -5.12
C PHE A 92 9.98 -4.07 -6.11
N ASN A 93 9.29 -3.00 -5.66
CA ASN A 93 8.46 -2.14 -6.49
C ASN A 93 9.22 -1.56 -7.68
N ASP A 94 10.43 -1.06 -7.42
CA ASP A 94 11.19 -0.25 -8.37
C ASP A 94 12.16 -1.04 -9.25
N ARG A 95 12.37 -2.33 -8.98
CA ARG A 95 13.13 -3.23 -9.87
C ARG A 95 12.63 -3.10 -11.30
N GLU A 96 13.57 -3.03 -12.25
CA GLU A 96 13.29 -2.83 -13.67
C GLU A 96 12.21 -3.79 -14.20
N LYS A 97 12.37 -5.09 -13.88
CA LYS A 97 11.49 -6.17 -14.34
C LYS A 97 10.16 -6.29 -13.60
N THR A 98 9.97 -5.63 -12.46
CA THR A 98 8.71 -5.70 -11.71
C THR A 98 7.59 -5.06 -12.53
N ARG A 99 6.51 -5.79 -12.72
CA ARG A 99 5.27 -5.36 -13.37
C ARG A 99 4.20 -5.13 -12.31
N HIS A 100 3.14 -4.43 -12.70
CA HIS A 100 2.01 -4.16 -11.81
C HIS A 100 1.38 -5.43 -11.25
N GLN A 101 1.22 -6.45 -12.10
CA GLN A 101 0.70 -7.75 -11.69
C GLN A 101 1.57 -8.42 -10.61
N ASP A 102 2.88 -8.19 -10.61
CA ASP A 102 3.79 -8.76 -9.60
C ASP A 102 3.59 -8.06 -8.25
N VAL A 103 3.35 -6.74 -8.27
CA VAL A 103 2.96 -5.96 -7.08
C VAL A 103 1.61 -6.40 -6.54
N ILE A 104 0.66 -6.70 -7.42
CA ILE A 104 -0.64 -7.25 -7.04
C ILE A 104 -0.49 -8.64 -6.41
N ALA A 105 0.29 -9.53 -7.02
CA ALA A 105 0.54 -10.86 -6.49
C ALA A 105 1.27 -10.81 -5.13
N LEU A 106 2.19 -9.86 -4.95
CA LEU A 106 2.85 -9.60 -3.66
C LEU A 106 1.82 -9.19 -2.59
N LEU A 107 0.91 -8.27 -2.92
CA LEU A 107 -0.15 -7.83 -2.01
C LEU A 107 -1.08 -8.97 -1.63
N ASP A 108 -1.49 -9.78 -2.62
CA ASP A 108 -2.40 -10.91 -2.39
C ASP A 108 -1.73 -11.94 -1.46
N ARG A 109 -0.43 -12.20 -1.62
CA ARG A 109 0.36 -13.03 -0.69
C ARG A 109 0.42 -12.44 0.72
N ALA A 110 0.77 -11.16 0.86
CA ALA A 110 0.86 -10.50 2.16
C ALA A 110 -0.51 -10.48 2.88
N ILE A 111 -1.61 -10.32 2.14
CA ILE A 111 -2.97 -10.40 2.67
C ILE A 111 -3.28 -11.81 3.16
N GLN A 112 -2.91 -12.85 2.39
CA GLN A 112 -3.15 -14.24 2.77
C GLN A 112 -2.37 -14.64 4.03
N GLU A 113 -1.13 -14.19 4.17
CA GLU A 113 -0.28 -14.47 5.34
C GLU A 113 -0.71 -13.69 6.60
N ALA A 114 -1.41 -12.56 6.43
CA ALA A 114 -1.90 -11.72 7.52
C ALA A 114 -3.36 -12.03 7.93
N ALA A 115 -4.06 -12.90 7.20
CA ALA A 115 -5.44 -13.31 7.47
C ALA A 115 -5.49 -14.39 8.55
#